data_AF-A0A8S3QWM5-F1
#
_entry.id   AF-A0A8S3QWM5-F1
#
_cell.length_a   1.000
_cell.length_b   1.000
_cell.length_c   1.000
_cell.angle_alpha   90.00
_cell.angle_beta   90.00
_cell.angle_gamma   90.00
#
_symmetry.space_group_name_H-M   'P 1'
#
loop_
_entity.id
_entity.type
_entity.pdbx_description
1 polymer ?
#
loop_
_entity_poly.entity_id
_entity_poly.type
_entity_poly.pdbx_seq_one_letter_code
_entity_poly.pdbx_strand_id
1 'polypeptide(L)'
;MEAYKAALKNSAFCGPEVMQNGIEKREVGKIEHVGKNDQFVKVDHVVKQEHVKVDQFVKPENVKADEVVKRNQFAKVENFRRKRRCKSISAQSINEISDLEHLDDIDGIYSPSGLGKTTSIVFSLKDQVGCLANALKIFQEHHINVVRIESRRSRRSDSMYDIYMDIETDNIRLEELIKRLKKEVNSISYNDLPIPPSPATASRITYLDDELQNIPWFPRKVSDLDKSANRVLMYGSELDADHPGFKDKVYRLRRKIFADIAFKYKYGEPIPRIDYTEEEIKTWGTVFTELMKLYPSHACREYLRNIPQLTEFCGYRKDNVPQLEDVSEFLKEKTGFQLRPVAGYLTSRDFLAGLAFRVFHCTQYIRHSSDPLYTPEPDCCHELLGHMPLLADPSFAQFSQELGLASLGASDEAVQKLATLYFFTVEFGLCKQDGLMRVYGAGLLSSIGELKHALTDKSRKIPFEPVRTSKQECLITTFQDVYFYTESFEEAKDRMRQYACTIKRPFAVRYNPYTQTVDVLNNTRCIANAVSELRGDLCIVSDALRRLQQIEIEEEEELEAEREAETPRTPRQIKSN
;
A
#
# COMPACT_ATOMS: atom_id res chain seq x y z
N MET A 1 -8.83 7.04 43.65
CA MET A 1 -7.38 6.90 43.44
C MET A 1 -6.91 5.45 43.50
N GLU A 2 -6.94 4.72 44.62
CA GLU A 2 -6.47 3.32 44.64
C GLU A 2 -7.26 2.38 43.70
N ALA A 3 -8.59 2.53 43.61
CA ALA A 3 -9.40 1.81 42.63
C ALA A 3 -9.05 2.13 41.16
N TYR A 4 -8.47 3.31 40.88
CA TYR A 4 -8.04 3.72 39.54
C TYR A 4 -6.69 3.07 39.18
N LYS A 5 -5.76 2.95 40.15
CA LYS A 5 -4.54 2.15 39.99
C LYS A 5 -4.82 0.67 39.74
N ALA A 6 -5.88 0.13 40.35
CA ALA A 6 -6.31 -1.26 40.13
C ALA A 6 -6.85 -1.50 38.71
N ALA A 7 -7.60 -0.55 38.13
CA ALA A 7 -8.08 -0.64 36.76
C ALA A 7 -6.95 -0.54 35.72
N LEU A 8 -5.98 0.35 35.95
CA LEU A 8 -4.80 0.50 35.07
C LEU A 8 -3.86 -0.70 35.10
N LYS A 9 -3.77 -1.43 36.22
CA LYS A 9 -3.00 -2.69 36.30
C LYS A 9 -3.59 -3.84 35.48
N ASN A 10 -4.87 -3.78 35.13
CA ASN A 10 -5.57 -4.85 34.40
C ASN A 10 -5.83 -4.50 32.91
N SER A 11 -5.40 -3.31 32.46
CA SER A 11 -5.59 -2.84 31.07
C SER A 11 -4.28 -2.68 30.29
N ALA A 12 -3.14 -3.05 30.87
CA ALA A 12 -1.83 -3.07 30.22
C ALA A 12 -1.22 -4.49 30.22
N PHE A 13 -1.01 -5.03 29.03
CA PHE A 13 -0.02 -6.07 28.67
C PHE A 13 0.28 -7.20 29.68
N CYS A 14 -0.38 -8.35 29.52
CA CYS A 14 0.20 -9.66 29.84
C CYS A 14 -0.42 -10.78 28.98
N GLY A 15 0.39 -11.77 28.59
CA GLY A 15 -0.07 -12.96 27.88
C GLY A 15 -0.77 -13.99 28.80
N PRO A 16 -1.39 -15.04 28.25
CA PRO A 16 -2.22 -15.95 29.02
C PRO A 16 -1.39 -16.98 29.82
N GLU A 17 -1.45 -16.91 31.14
CA GLU A 17 -1.20 -18.08 32.00
C GLU A 17 -2.51 -18.76 32.41
N VAL A 18 -2.49 -20.09 32.40
CA VAL A 18 -3.61 -20.96 32.72
C VAL A 18 -3.74 -21.12 34.23
N MET A 19 -4.92 -20.88 34.81
CA MET A 19 -5.35 -21.57 36.03
C MET A 19 -6.86 -21.84 36.07
N GLN A 20 -7.20 -22.96 36.73
CA GLN A 20 -8.55 -23.52 36.84
C GLN A 20 -9.27 -23.04 38.12
N ASN A 21 -10.58 -23.34 38.18
CA ASN A 21 -11.45 -23.44 39.36
C ASN A 21 -12.02 -22.14 39.94
N GLY A 22 -13.31 -22.18 40.28
CA GLY A 22 -14.00 -21.11 41.03
C GLY A 22 -15.48 -20.96 40.72
N ILE A 23 -16.30 -22.00 40.94
CA ILE A 23 -17.76 -21.86 40.90
C ILE A 23 -18.22 -21.12 42.16
N GLU A 24 -18.83 -19.95 42.03
CA GLU A 24 -19.76 -19.48 43.07
C GLU A 24 -20.91 -18.65 42.49
N LYS A 25 -22.14 -19.00 42.89
CA LYS A 25 -23.39 -18.38 42.42
C LYS A 25 -23.68 -17.12 43.24
N ARG A 26 -24.18 -16.06 42.61
CA ARG A 26 -25.09 -15.10 43.27
C ARG A 26 -26.26 -14.76 42.37
N GLU A 27 -27.47 -15.02 42.88
CA GLU A 27 -28.74 -14.66 42.26
C GLU A 27 -29.15 -13.24 42.64
N VAL A 28 -29.46 -12.42 41.64
CA VAL A 28 -30.43 -11.31 41.67
C VAL A 28 -30.88 -11.13 40.21
N GLY A 29 -32.14 -10.94 39.83
CA GLY A 29 -33.42 -10.99 40.53
C GLY A 29 -34.51 -10.71 39.48
N LYS A 30 -35.62 -11.46 39.47
CA LYS A 30 -36.66 -11.32 38.43
C LYS A 30 -37.38 -9.96 38.54
N ILE A 31 -37.65 -9.34 37.40
CA ILE A 31 -38.76 -8.37 37.23
C ILE A 31 -39.56 -8.81 36.00
N GLU A 32 -40.89 -8.69 36.09
CA GLU A 32 -41.84 -9.47 35.30
C GLU A 32 -42.29 -8.79 33.99
N HIS A 33 -42.77 -9.61 33.05
CA HIS A 33 -43.54 -9.15 31.91
C HIS A 33 -44.92 -8.61 32.34
N VAL A 34 -45.29 -7.44 31.83
CA VAL A 34 -46.70 -7.07 31.64
C VAL A 34 -46.92 -6.87 30.14
N GLY A 35 -47.95 -7.51 29.59
CA GLY A 35 -48.19 -7.56 28.16
C GLY A 35 -49.35 -6.70 27.68
N LYS A 36 -49.33 -6.43 26.37
CA LYS A 36 -50.45 -6.12 25.45
C LYS A 36 -51.41 -4.98 25.81
N ASN A 37 -51.52 -4.05 24.87
CA ASN A 37 -52.82 -3.67 24.32
C ASN A 37 -52.70 -3.50 22.80
N ASP A 38 -53.52 -4.23 22.05
CA ASP A 38 -53.69 -4.06 20.61
C ASP A 38 -54.66 -2.89 20.35
N GLN A 39 -54.36 -2.01 19.39
CA GLN A 39 -55.40 -1.27 18.67
C GLN A 39 -55.07 -1.21 17.17
N PHE A 40 -55.95 -1.83 16.40
CA PHE A 40 -56.00 -1.71 14.94
C PHE A 40 -56.56 -0.34 14.55
N VAL A 41 -55.89 0.34 13.62
CA VAL A 41 -56.57 1.19 12.63
C VAL A 41 -56.02 0.85 11.26
N LYS A 42 -56.91 0.60 10.31
CA LYS A 42 -56.64 0.22 8.92
C LYS A 42 -57.51 1.11 8.03
N VAL A 43 -56.90 1.97 7.21
CA VAL A 43 -57.56 2.69 6.11
C VAL A 43 -56.59 2.80 4.93
N ASP A 44 -57.15 2.84 3.71
CA ASP A 44 -56.54 2.36 2.48
C ASP A 44 -55.69 3.36 1.66
N HIS A 45 -55.11 2.80 0.59
CA HIS A 45 -54.36 3.47 -0.47
C HIS A 45 -55.02 4.72 -1.07
N VAL A 46 -54.18 5.72 -1.39
CA VAL A 46 -54.36 6.55 -2.60
C VAL A 46 -53.01 6.68 -3.32
N VAL A 47 -52.97 6.21 -4.56
CA VAL A 47 -51.87 6.49 -5.51
C VAL A 47 -52.17 7.81 -6.21
N LYS A 48 -51.18 8.71 -6.28
CA LYS A 48 -51.16 9.80 -7.26
C LYS A 48 -49.78 9.91 -7.89
N GLN A 49 -49.70 9.59 -9.17
CA GLN A 49 -48.65 10.08 -10.06
C GLN A 49 -49.02 11.51 -10.46
N GLU A 50 -48.05 12.42 -10.53
CA GLU A 50 -48.20 13.67 -11.25
C GLU A 50 -47.20 13.74 -12.41
N HIS A 51 -47.73 14.06 -13.59
CA HIS A 51 -46.96 14.29 -14.80
C HIS A 51 -46.36 15.70 -14.79
N VAL A 52 -45.10 15.83 -15.20
CA VAL A 52 -44.58 17.10 -15.72
C VAL A 52 -44.33 16.92 -17.22
N LYS A 53 -44.96 17.78 -18.03
CA LYS A 53 -44.68 17.92 -19.46
C LYS A 53 -43.46 18.82 -19.66
N VAL A 54 -42.64 18.52 -20.67
CA VAL A 54 -41.82 19.52 -21.37
C VAL A 54 -41.99 19.28 -22.87
N ASP A 55 -42.24 20.36 -23.60
CA ASP A 55 -42.55 20.35 -25.04
C ASP A 55 -41.30 20.28 -25.95
N GLN A 56 -41.57 20.18 -27.25
CA GLN A 56 -40.63 19.82 -28.33
C GLN A 56 -39.82 21.01 -28.91
N PHE A 57 -39.13 20.73 -30.04
CA PHE A 57 -38.32 21.59 -30.93
C PHE A 57 -36.84 21.72 -30.51
N VAL A 58 -35.82 21.56 -31.38
CA VAL A 58 -35.72 21.75 -32.86
C VAL A 58 -34.82 20.66 -33.52
N LYS A 59 -34.98 20.38 -34.84
CA LYS A 59 -34.11 19.50 -35.67
C LYS A 59 -32.93 20.27 -36.32
N PRO A 60 -31.87 19.60 -36.79
CA PRO A 60 -31.75 19.35 -38.26
C PRO A 60 -31.32 17.89 -38.55
N GLU A 61 -31.95 17.15 -39.47
CA GLU A 61 -31.87 17.20 -40.95
C GLU A 61 -30.57 16.67 -41.57
N ASN A 62 -30.73 15.66 -42.44
CA ASN A 62 -29.68 14.95 -43.16
C ASN A 62 -29.29 15.65 -44.45
N VAL A 63 -28.03 15.49 -44.89
CA VAL A 63 -27.63 15.66 -46.29
C VAL A 63 -27.11 14.31 -46.83
N LYS A 64 -27.55 13.97 -48.05
CA LYS A 64 -27.20 12.76 -48.83
C LYS A 64 -25.78 12.92 -49.41
N ALA A 65 -24.89 11.93 -49.42
CA ALA A 65 -24.87 10.64 -50.14
C ALA A 65 -24.60 10.76 -51.65
N ASP A 66 -23.52 10.10 -52.10
CA ASP A 66 -23.23 9.49 -53.42
C ASP A 66 -22.10 8.45 -53.12
N GLU A 67 -22.29 7.13 -53.27
CA GLU A 67 -22.09 6.29 -54.49
C GLU A 67 -20.66 6.42 -55.11
N VAL A 68 -19.94 5.40 -55.59
CA VAL A 68 -20.18 4.07 -56.22
C VAL A 68 -19.05 3.12 -55.69
N VAL A 69 -19.10 1.78 -55.55
CA VAL A 69 -19.55 0.64 -56.39
C VAL A 69 -20.13 -0.51 -55.52
N LYS A 70 -20.66 -1.58 -56.14
CA LYS A 70 -20.87 -2.94 -55.56
C LYS A 70 -20.44 -4.04 -56.56
N ARG A 71 -19.95 -5.19 -56.03
CA ARG A 71 -20.11 -6.62 -56.49
C ARG A 71 -18.87 -7.47 -56.08
N ASN A 72 -18.92 -8.77 -55.74
CA ASN A 72 -19.94 -9.85 -55.71
C ASN A 72 -19.80 -10.63 -54.38
N GLN A 73 -20.86 -11.04 -53.66
CA GLN A 73 -21.76 -12.22 -53.84
C GLN A 73 -21.15 -13.65 -53.65
N PHE A 74 -21.37 -14.18 -52.43
CA PHE A 74 -21.86 -15.51 -52.04
C PHE A 74 -21.31 -16.85 -52.61
N ALA A 75 -20.76 -17.64 -51.66
CA ALA A 75 -21.05 -19.06 -51.35
C ALA A 75 -20.65 -20.22 -52.28
N LYS A 76 -19.95 -21.21 -51.69
CA LYS A 76 -20.46 -22.59 -51.55
C LYS A 76 -19.69 -23.44 -50.52
N VAL A 77 -20.37 -24.46 -50.01
CA VAL A 77 -19.95 -25.36 -48.92
C VAL A 77 -19.66 -26.77 -49.47
N GLU A 78 -18.73 -27.47 -48.82
CA GLU A 78 -18.43 -28.92 -48.88
C GLU A 78 -17.97 -29.59 -50.19
N ASN A 79 -16.90 -30.40 -50.07
CA ASN A 79 -17.04 -31.86 -50.28
C ASN A 79 -15.91 -32.75 -49.66
N PHE A 80 -16.32 -33.58 -48.70
CA PHE A 80 -15.97 -35.00 -48.51
C PHE A 80 -14.53 -35.56 -48.58
N ARG A 81 -14.02 -35.90 -47.37
CA ARG A 81 -13.62 -37.26 -46.92
C ARG A 81 -13.39 -38.36 -48.00
N ARG A 82 -12.22 -39.03 -47.96
CA ARG A 82 -12.04 -40.49 -47.62
C ARG A 82 -10.67 -41.10 -48.01
N LYS A 83 -9.97 -41.71 -47.04
CA LYS A 83 -9.52 -43.14 -46.96
C LYS A 83 -8.45 -43.29 -45.86
N ARG A 84 -8.72 -43.97 -44.74
CA ARG A 84 -8.72 -45.45 -44.50
C ARG A 84 -7.32 -46.07 -44.39
N ARG A 85 -6.92 -46.47 -43.18
CA ARG A 85 -6.88 -47.89 -42.75
C ARG A 85 -6.63 -48.05 -41.24
N CYS A 86 -7.29 -49.04 -40.64
CA CYS A 86 -7.16 -49.41 -39.22
C CYS A 86 -6.26 -50.65 -39.05
N LYS A 87 -5.77 -50.87 -37.81
CA LYS A 87 -5.60 -52.16 -37.08
C LYS A 87 -5.01 -51.80 -35.69
N SER A 88 -5.67 -51.92 -34.53
CA SER A 88 -6.43 -53.00 -33.84
C SER A 88 -5.58 -53.83 -32.87
N ILE A 89 -6.21 -54.24 -31.75
CA ILE A 89 -5.68 -55.00 -30.58
C ILE A 89 -4.96 -54.06 -29.58
N SER A 90 -5.19 -54.05 -28.25
CA SER A 90 -6.11 -54.81 -27.35
C SER A 90 -6.88 -53.90 -26.36
N ALA A 91 -7.22 -54.40 -25.16
CA ALA A 91 -7.73 -53.70 -23.97
C ALA A 91 -7.07 -54.28 -22.68
N GLN A 92 -7.50 -53.82 -21.49
CA GLN A 92 -7.09 -54.20 -20.11
C GLN A 92 -5.80 -53.49 -19.61
N SER A 93 -5.76 -52.78 -18.46
CA SER A 93 -6.77 -52.56 -17.40
C SER A 93 -6.56 -51.20 -16.72
N ILE A 94 -7.62 -50.40 -16.56
CA ILE A 94 -7.68 -49.30 -15.57
C ILE A 94 -9.09 -49.30 -14.97
N ASN A 95 -9.19 -49.72 -13.71
CA ASN A 95 -10.21 -49.29 -12.75
C ASN A 95 -9.45 -48.63 -11.60
N GLU A 96 -10.15 -47.81 -10.81
CA GLU A 96 -9.59 -46.97 -9.74
C GLU A 96 -8.80 -45.75 -10.27
N ILE A 97 -9.56 -44.68 -10.54
CA ILE A 97 -9.45 -43.35 -9.89
C ILE A 97 -10.78 -42.64 -10.21
N SER A 98 -11.71 -42.69 -9.26
CA SER A 98 -12.72 -41.67 -9.06
C SER A 98 -12.30 -40.87 -7.84
N ASP A 99 -12.58 -39.57 -7.82
CA ASP A 99 -12.20 -38.56 -6.82
C ASP A 99 -10.96 -37.73 -7.21
N LEU A 100 -11.17 -36.77 -8.13
CA LEU A 100 -10.43 -35.50 -8.26
C LEU A 100 -11.07 -34.59 -9.34
N GLU A 101 -12.39 -34.37 -9.25
CA GLU A 101 -13.02 -33.21 -9.91
C GLU A 101 -13.21 -32.09 -8.87
N HIS A 102 -12.96 -30.84 -9.29
CA HIS A 102 -12.94 -29.57 -8.54
C HIS A 102 -11.55 -29.02 -8.15
N LEU A 103 -10.79 -28.56 -9.16
CA LEU A 103 -9.83 -27.45 -9.00
C LEU A 103 -9.49 -26.75 -10.35
N ASP A 104 -10.48 -26.62 -11.22
CA ASP A 104 -10.35 -25.86 -12.48
C ASP A 104 -10.92 -24.44 -12.31
N ASP A 105 -10.03 -23.45 -12.22
CA ASP A 105 -10.16 -22.06 -12.74
C ASP A 105 -9.14 -21.10 -12.08
N ILE A 106 -7.88 -21.14 -12.53
CA ILE A 106 -6.98 -19.96 -12.51
C ILE A 106 -6.16 -19.97 -13.81
N ASP A 107 -6.20 -18.86 -14.55
CA ASP A 107 -5.57 -18.71 -15.87
C ASP A 107 -4.09 -19.08 -15.93
N GLY A 108 -3.76 -19.92 -16.92
CA GLY A 108 -2.40 -20.18 -17.38
C GLY A 108 -2.43 -20.71 -18.81
N ILE A 109 -1.53 -20.22 -19.66
CA ILE A 109 -1.38 -20.76 -21.02
C ILE A 109 -0.83 -22.19 -20.91
N TYR A 110 -1.67 -23.18 -21.16
CA TYR A 110 -1.31 -24.60 -21.02
C TYR A 110 -0.32 -25.06 -22.10
N SER A 111 0.59 -25.95 -21.68
CA SER A 111 1.50 -26.68 -22.57
C SER A 111 0.72 -27.59 -23.54
N PRO A 112 1.14 -27.71 -24.82
CA PRO A 112 0.57 -28.68 -25.77
C PRO A 112 0.78 -30.15 -25.39
N SER A 113 1.68 -30.45 -24.45
CA SER A 113 2.06 -31.81 -24.04
C SER A 113 1.48 -32.23 -22.67
N GLY A 114 0.91 -31.30 -21.90
CA GLY A 114 0.31 -31.56 -20.59
C GLY A 114 1.29 -31.92 -19.47
N LEU A 115 2.61 -31.82 -19.69
CA LEU A 115 3.63 -32.43 -18.82
C LEU A 115 4.48 -31.46 -17.98
N GLY A 116 4.23 -30.15 -18.00
CA GLY A 116 4.92 -29.21 -17.12
C GLY A 116 4.83 -27.73 -17.50
N LYS A 117 5.63 -26.90 -16.82
CA LYS A 117 5.80 -25.48 -17.12
C LYS A 117 6.91 -25.27 -18.14
N THR A 118 6.70 -24.35 -19.08
CA THR A 118 7.73 -23.93 -20.02
C THR A 118 8.78 -23.06 -19.32
N THR A 119 10.06 -23.39 -19.47
CA THR A 119 11.20 -22.68 -18.87
C THR A 119 12.20 -22.30 -19.95
N SER A 120 12.63 -21.04 -19.99
CA SER A 120 13.64 -20.57 -20.94
C SER A 120 15.05 -20.66 -20.35
N ILE A 121 16.00 -21.17 -21.13
CA ILE A 121 17.43 -21.27 -20.82
C ILE A 121 18.21 -20.61 -21.96
N VAL A 122 19.25 -19.83 -21.62
CA VAL A 122 20.23 -19.33 -22.60
C VAL A 122 21.61 -19.86 -22.25
N PHE A 123 22.35 -20.40 -23.23
CA PHE A 123 23.77 -20.75 -23.03
C PHE A 123 24.62 -20.50 -24.26
N SER A 124 25.91 -20.23 -24.03
CA SER A 124 26.88 -19.93 -25.08
C SER A 124 27.74 -21.15 -25.41
N LEU A 125 27.89 -21.43 -26.70
CA LEU A 125 28.77 -22.45 -27.26
C LEU A 125 29.83 -21.84 -28.17
N LYS A 126 31.00 -22.47 -28.27
CA LYS A 126 31.99 -22.16 -29.32
C LYS A 126 31.46 -22.58 -30.69
N ASP A 127 31.85 -21.84 -31.73
CA ASP A 127 31.65 -22.24 -33.12
C ASP A 127 32.58 -23.41 -33.49
N GLN A 128 32.21 -24.60 -33.06
CA GLN A 128 32.93 -25.85 -33.28
C GLN A 128 31.96 -27.00 -33.59
N VAL A 129 32.35 -27.85 -34.53
CA VAL A 129 31.55 -28.99 -34.99
C VAL A 129 31.26 -29.93 -33.82
N GLY A 130 29.97 -30.21 -33.58
CA GLY A 130 29.51 -31.14 -32.54
C GLY A 130 29.12 -30.50 -31.21
N CYS A 131 29.54 -29.26 -30.89
CA CYS A 131 29.22 -28.65 -29.58
C CYS A 131 27.71 -28.55 -29.31
N LEU A 132 26.90 -28.14 -30.31
CA LEU A 132 25.44 -28.07 -30.15
C LEU A 132 24.80 -29.46 -30.02
N ALA A 133 25.30 -30.46 -30.75
CA ALA A 133 24.81 -31.83 -30.66
C ALA A 133 25.12 -32.44 -29.28
N ASN A 134 26.31 -32.20 -28.74
CA ASN A 134 26.69 -32.63 -27.39
C ASN A 134 25.82 -31.97 -26.32
N ALA A 135 25.57 -30.66 -26.43
CA ALA A 135 24.68 -29.95 -25.51
C ALA A 135 23.24 -30.51 -25.57
N LEU A 136 22.68 -30.72 -26.77
CA LEU A 136 21.33 -31.28 -26.96
C LEU A 136 21.21 -32.72 -26.45
N LYS A 137 22.27 -33.52 -26.53
CA LYS A 137 22.30 -34.88 -25.99
C LYS A 137 22.02 -34.91 -24.47
N ILE A 138 22.41 -33.87 -23.73
CA ILE A 138 22.13 -33.75 -22.29
C ILE A 138 20.61 -33.66 -22.06
N PHE A 139 19.88 -32.85 -22.84
CA PHE A 139 18.42 -32.76 -22.73
C PHE A 139 17.74 -34.11 -23.04
N GLN A 140 18.25 -34.83 -24.04
CA GLN A 140 17.78 -36.18 -24.39
C GLN A 140 18.01 -37.20 -23.27
N GLU A 141 19.21 -37.22 -22.68
CA GLU A 141 19.57 -38.12 -21.57
C GLU A 141 18.78 -37.84 -20.28
N HIS A 142 18.32 -36.60 -20.08
CA HIS A 142 17.47 -36.23 -18.93
C HIS A 142 15.96 -36.26 -19.24
N HIS A 143 15.55 -36.76 -20.42
CA HIS A 143 14.15 -36.83 -20.87
C HIS A 143 13.41 -35.49 -20.78
N ILE A 144 14.06 -34.41 -21.21
CA ILE A 144 13.51 -33.05 -21.22
C ILE A 144 13.07 -32.69 -22.63
N ASN A 145 11.81 -32.27 -22.77
CA ASN A 145 11.25 -31.85 -24.05
C ASN A 145 11.70 -30.43 -24.39
N VAL A 146 12.19 -30.20 -25.62
CA VAL A 146 12.58 -28.88 -26.12
C VAL A 146 11.45 -28.38 -27.02
N VAL A 147 10.75 -27.34 -26.57
CA VAL A 147 9.62 -26.73 -27.28
C VAL A 147 10.10 -25.81 -28.39
N ARG A 148 11.16 -25.02 -28.12
CA ARG A 148 11.77 -24.11 -29.09
C ARG A 148 13.27 -24.09 -28.89
N ILE A 149 14.01 -24.01 -29.99
CA ILE A 149 15.44 -23.71 -30.01
C ILE A 149 15.73 -22.64 -31.06
N GLU A 150 16.46 -21.60 -30.65
CA GLU A 150 16.99 -20.57 -31.54
C GLU A 150 18.49 -20.40 -31.30
N SER A 151 19.26 -20.31 -32.38
CA SER A 151 20.70 -19.98 -32.33
C SER A 151 20.93 -18.59 -32.91
N ARG A 152 21.78 -17.81 -32.24
CA ARG A 152 22.20 -16.45 -32.63
C ARG A 152 23.71 -16.33 -32.44
N ARG A 153 24.40 -15.56 -33.28
CA ARG A 153 25.80 -15.19 -33.00
C ARG A 153 25.86 -14.37 -31.71
N SER A 154 26.82 -14.66 -30.84
CA SER A 154 26.93 -13.96 -29.57
C SER A 154 27.43 -12.53 -29.76
N ARG A 155 26.79 -11.57 -29.08
CA ARG A 155 27.25 -10.16 -29.06
C ARG A 155 28.52 -9.95 -28.24
N ARG A 156 29.01 -11.00 -27.56
CA ARG A 156 30.19 -10.97 -26.67
C ARG A 156 31.47 -11.51 -27.34
N SER A 157 31.36 -12.27 -28.43
CA SER A 157 32.50 -12.85 -29.16
C SER A 157 32.04 -13.42 -30.50
N ASP A 158 32.71 -13.06 -31.59
CA ASP A 158 32.42 -13.53 -32.94
C ASP A 158 32.66 -15.04 -33.16
N SER A 159 33.32 -15.71 -32.20
CA SER A 159 33.60 -17.15 -32.22
C SER A 159 32.61 -17.99 -31.39
N MET A 160 31.50 -17.37 -30.96
CA MET A 160 30.50 -17.97 -30.07
C MET A 160 29.07 -17.81 -30.61
N TYR A 161 28.21 -18.79 -30.31
CA TYR A 161 26.77 -18.71 -30.52
C TYR A 161 26.04 -18.77 -29.18
N ASP A 162 25.06 -17.89 -29.01
CA ASP A 162 24.11 -17.94 -27.90
C ASP A 162 22.89 -18.75 -28.35
N ILE A 163 22.62 -19.83 -27.62
CA ILE A 163 21.53 -20.76 -27.84
C ILE A 163 20.42 -20.45 -26.84
N TYR A 164 19.25 -20.09 -27.37
CA TYR A 164 18.03 -19.85 -26.62
C TYR A 164 17.16 -21.09 -26.73
N MET A 165 16.75 -21.67 -25.61
CA MET A 165 15.87 -22.84 -25.59
C MET A 165 14.73 -22.66 -24.61
N ASP A 166 13.51 -22.96 -25.07
CA ASP A 166 12.35 -23.14 -24.22
C ASP A 166 12.12 -24.64 -24.04
N ILE A 167 12.05 -25.09 -22.79
CA ILE A 167 11.91 -26.50 -22.41
C ILE A 167 10.71 -26.74 -21.49
N GLU A 168 10.16 -27.95 -21.52
CA GLU A 168 9.14 -28.40 -20.56
C GLU A 168 9.80 -29.34 -19.55
N THR A 169 9.86 -28.91 -18.28
CA THR A 169 10.49 -29.68 -17.20
C THR A 169 9.94 -29.27 -15.82
N ASP A 170 10.16 -30.09 -14.81
CA ASP A 170 10.07 -29.70 -13.40
C ASP A 170 11.42 -29.20 -12.87
N ASN A 171 11.40 -28.60 -11.68
CA ASN A 171 12.57 -28.00 -11.03
C ASN A 171 13.69 -29.03 -10.72
N ILE A 172 13.34 -30.27 -10.39
CA ILE A 172 14.32 -31.30 -10.00
C ILE A 172 15.13 -31.73 -11.23
N ARG A 173 14.44 -31.98 -12.35
CA ARG A 173 15.08 -32.27 -13.65
C ARG A 173 15.84 -31.05 -14.19
N LEU A 174 15.34 -29.83 -13.96
CA LEU A 174 16.01 -28.58 -14.34
C LEU A 174 17.36 -28.41 -13.62
N GLU A 175 17.43 -28.61 -12.30
CA GLU A 175 18.69 -28.43 -11.55
C GLU A 175 19.79 -29.40 -12.02
N GLU A 176 19.48 -30.68 -12.22
CA GLU A 176 20.46 -31.65 -12.71
C GLU A 176 20.86 -31.39 -14.16
N LEU A 177 19.92 -31.00 -15.04
CA LEU A 177 20.20 -30.54 -16.40
C LEU A 177 21.19 -29.37 -16.40
N ILE A 178 20.92 -28.32 -15.61
CA ILE A 178 21.77 -27.12 -15.51
C ILE A 178 23.16 -27.48 -14.98
N LYS A 179 23.24 -28.29 -13.92
CA LYS A 179 24.49 -28.78 -13.32
C LYS A 179 25.35 -29.57 -14.30
N ARG A 180 24.72 -30.27 -15.25
CA ARG A 180 25.40 -31.03 -16.30
C ARG A 180 25.79 -30.15 -17.49
N LEU A 181 24.90 -29.25 -17.96
CA LEU A 181 25.21 -28.24 -18.97
C LEU A 181 26.39 -27.35 -18.57
N LYS A 182 26.47 -26.90 -17.30
CA LYS A 182 27.58 -26.10 -16.76
C LYS A 182 28.97 -26.71 -16.96
N LYS A 183 29.08 -28.02 -17.24
CA LYS A 183 30.35 -28.72 -17.52
C LYS A 183 30.72 -28.72 -19.01
N GLU A 184 29.74 -28.58 -19.90
CA GLU A 184 29.88 -28.75 -21.35
C GLU A 184 29.75 -27.42 -22.13
N VAL A 185 29.20 -26.37 -21.52
CA VAL A 185 28.95 -25.07 -22.15
C VAL A 185 29.79 -23.96 -21.54
N ASN A 186 30.15 -22.96 -22.34
CA ASN A 186 31.08 -21.89 -21.94
C ASN A 186 30.46 -20.89 -20.95
N SER A 187 29.16 -20.62 -21.08
CA SER A 187 28.39 -19.84 -20.11
C SER A 187 26.94 -20.28 -20.20
N ILE A 188 26.22 -20.27 -19.07
CA ILE A 188 24.79 -20.57 -19.03
C ILE A 188 24.09 -19.56 -18.13
N SER A 189 23.10 -18.89 -18.71
CA SER A 189 22.20 -17.94 -18.06
C SER A 189 20.79 -18.49 -18.18
N TYR A 190 20.37 -19.20 -17.13
CA TYR A 190 18.96 -19.29 -16.74
C TYR A 190 18.68 -18.13 -15.76
N ASN A 191 17.46 -18.02 -15.23
CA ASN A 191 17.08 -16.94 -14.31
C ASN A 191 17.75 -17.09 -12.92
N ASP A 192 19.02 -16.72 -12.82
CA ASP A 192 19.77 -16.58 -11.56
C ASP A 192 20.37 -15.16 -11.47
N LEU A 193 19.80 -14.35 -10.58
CA LEU A 193 20.58 -13.36 -9.82
C LEU A 193 21.30 -14.10 -8.69
N PRO A 194 22.39 -13.56 -8.09
CA PRO A 194 23.13 -14.27 -7.06
C PRO A 194 22.30 -14.45 -5.78
N ILE A 195 21.74 -15.65 -5.59
CA ILE A 195 21.08 -16.06 -4.35
C ILE A 195 22.17 -16.64 -3.42
N PRO A 196 22.26 -16.24 -2.13
CA PRO A 196 23.09 -16.95 -1.17
C PRO A 196 22.61 -18.40 -1.03
N PRO A 197 23.49 -19.38 -0.75
CA PRO A 197 23.13 -20.79 -0.78
C PRO A 197 21.98 -21.10 0.19
N SER A 198 20.90 -21.68 -0.35
CA SER A 198 19.78 -22.14 0.47
C SER A 198 20.24 -23.20 1.47
N PRO A 199 19.87 -23.09 2.77
CA PRO A 199 19.90 -24.24 3.65
C PRO A 199 19.06 -25.38 3.07
N ALA A 200 19.48 -26.62 3.31
CA ALA A 200 18.87 -27.82 2.72
C ALA A 200 17.35 -27.88 2.96
N THR A 201 16.57 -28.07 1.89
CA THR A 201 15.11 -28.04 1.93
C THR A 201 14.50 -29.37 1.48
N ALA A 202 14.27 -30.23 2.46
CA ALA A 202 13.23 -31.26 2.43
C ALA A 202 12.41 -31.19 3.73
N SER A 203 13.10 -30.98 4.86
CA SER A 203 12.50 -30.90 6.21
C SER A 203 11.89 -29.54 6.57
N ARG A 204 11.97 -28.52 5.71
CA ARG A 204 11.54 -27.13 6.02
C ARG A 204 10.17 -26.73 5.49
N ILE A 205 9.65 -27.41 4.47
CA ILE A 205 8.37 -27.03 3.83
C ILE A 205 7.22 -27.22 4.83
N THR A 206 7.20 -28.34 5.56
CA THR A 206 6.21 -28.61 6.62
C THR A 206 6.29 -27.66 7.81
N TYR A 207 7.48 -27.15 8.16
CA TYR A 207 7.63 -26.17 9.25
C TYR A 207 7.16 -24.77 8.85
N LEU A 208 7.30 -24.38 7.58
CA LEU A 208 6.89 -23.05 7.12
C LEU A 208 5.37 -22.88 7.10
N ASP A 209 4.60 -23.92 6.77
CA ASP A 209 3.13 -23.86 6.83
C ASP A 209 2.61 -23.79 8.29
N ASP A 210 3.27 -24.44 9.25
CA ASP A 210 2.96 -24.34 10.69
C ASP A 210 3.37 -22.98 11.29
N GLU A 211 4.51 -22.41 10.88
CA GLU A 211 4.87 -21.03 11.22
C GLU A 211 3.90 -20.02 10.58
N LEU A 212 3.40 -20.28 9.36
CA LEU A 212 2.45 -19.42 8.67
C LEU A 212 1.07 -19.37 9.37
N GLN A 213 0.64 -20.45 10.03
CA GLN A 213 -0.60 -20.48 10.82
C GLN A 213 -0.56 -19.61 12.08
N ASN A 214 0.63 -19.35 12.63
CA ASN A 214 0.82 -18.61 13.88
C ASN A 214 1.08 -17.09 13.69
N ILE A 215 1.04 -16.59 12.45
CA ILE A 215 1.23 -15.16 12.17
C ILE A 215 -0.06 -14.38 12.48
N PRO A 216 0.02 -13.25 13.20
CA PRO A 216 -1.12 -12.34 13.33
C PRO A 216 -1.65 -11.88 11.98
N TRP A 217 -2.95 -12.09 11.73
CA TRP A 217 -3.62 -11.70 10.49
C TRP A 217 -3.38 -10.22 10.15
N PHE A 218 -3.22 -9.92 8.86
CA PHE A 218 -3.12 -8.58 8.33
C PHE A 218 -3.87 -8.46 6.98
N PRO A 219 -4.43 -7.28 6.65
CA PRO A 219 -5.08 -7.03 5.37
C PRO A 219 -4.10 -7.20 4.20
N ARG A 220 -4.55 -7.77 3.08
CA ARG A 220 -3.72 -7.99 1.88
C ARG A 220 -4.16 -7.20 0.66
N LYS A 221 -5.42 -6.78 0.61
CA LYS A 221 -5.94 -5.75 -0.30
C LYS A 221 -6.40 -4.56 0.52
N VAL A 222 -6.39 -3.35 -0.05
CA VAL A 222 -6.91 -2.15 0.63
C VAL A 222 -8.38 -2.31 1.09
N SER A 223 -9.19 -3.06 0.35
CA SER A 223 -10.57 -3.39 0.71
C SER A 223 -10.69 -4.30 1.96
N ASP A 224 -9.64 -5.01 2.36
CA ASP A 224 -9.67 -5.82 3.59
C ASP A 224 -9.76 -4.96 4.87
N LEU A 225 -9.46 -3.65 4.78
CA LEU A 225 -9.63 -2.70 5.88
C LEU A 225 -11.10 -2.59 6.35
N ASP A 226 -12.08 -2.93 5.49
CA ASP A 226 -13.49 -3.06 5.89
C ASP A 226 -13.73 -4.09 7.00
N LYS A 227 -12.80 -5.05 7.20
CA LYS A 227 -12.88 -6.10 8.22
C LYS A 227 -12.36 -5.65 9.58
N SER A 228 -11.51 -4.63 9.62
CA SER A 228 -10.84 -4.12 10.84
C SER A 228 -11.34 -2.75 11.29
N ALA A 229 -11.82 -1.89 10.38
CA ALA A 229 -12.21 -0.51 10.68
C ALA A 229 -13.35 -0.34 11.70
N ASN A 230 -14.11 -1.40 12.00
CA ASN A 230 -15.18 -1.36 13.01
C ASN A 230 -14.70 -1.84 14.40
N ARG A 231 -13.41 -2.21 14.56
CA ARG A 231 -12.81 -2.65 15.84
C ARG A 231 -12.36 -1.46 16.69
N VAL A 232 -13.32 -0.63 17.07
CA VAL A 232 -13.10 0.58 17.88
C VAL A 232 -12.99 0.21 19.36
N LEU A 233 -11.91 0.66 20.00
CA LEU A 233 -11.58 0.44 21.41
C LEU A 233 -12.18 1.52 22.33
N MET A 234 -12.07 2.79 21.93
CA MET A 234 -12.40 3.94 22.78
C MET A 234 -12.93 5.11 21.94
N TYR A 235 -13.65 6.04 22.59
CA TYR A 235 -14.14 7.29 22.02
C TYR A 235 -15.00 7.13 20.76
N GLY A 236 -15.77 6.03 20.71
CA GLY A 236 -16.74 5.74 19.64
C GLY A 236 -18.06 6.50 19.83
N SER A 237 -19.17 5.75 19.89
CA SER A 237 -20.49 6.28 20.24
C SER A 237 -20.70 6.54 21.74
N GLU A 238 -19.83 5.99 22.59
CA GLU A 238 -19.85 6.18 24.04
C GLU A 238 -18.65 7.03 24.47
N LEU A 239 -18.87 7.85 25.50
CA LEU A 239 -17.91 8.82 26.02
C LEU A 239 -17.63 8.49 27.49
N ASP A 240 -16.40 8.73 27.93
CA ASP A 240 -16.01 8.56 29.33
C ASP A 240 -16.68 9.61 30.24
N ALA A 241 -16.81 9.29 31.53
CA ALA A 241 -17.61 10.07 32.48
C ALA A 241 -17.06 11.48 32.78
N ASP A 242 -15.77 11.70 32.49
CA ASP A 242 -15.03 12.96 32.59
C ASP A 242 -14.96 13.75 31.27
N HIS A 243 -15.37 13.15 30.15
CA HIS A 243 -15.47 13.87 28.87
C HIS A 243 -16.47 15.04 28.97
N PRO A 244 -16.16 16.26 28.49
CA PRO A 244 -17.01 17.45 28.67
C PRO A 244 -18.46 17.25 28.16
N GLY A 245 -18.60 16.60 27.00
CA GLY A 245 -19.90 16.23 26.41
C GLY A 245 -20.61 15.03 27.05
N PHE A 246 -20.13 14.40 28.12
CA PHE A 246 -20.74 13.19 28.71
C PHE A 246 -22.20 13.41 29.18
N LYS A 247 -22.46 14.60 29.73
CA LYS A 247 -23.79 15.01 30.20
C LYS A 247 -24.65 15.67 29.11
N ASP A 248 -24.05 16.03 27.98
CA ASP A 248 -24.76 16.62 26.85
C ASP A 248 -25.39 15.51 25.99
N LYS A 249 -26.74 15.48 25.99
CA LYS A 249 -27.53 14.52 25.23
C LYS A 249 -27.49 14.81 23.72
N VAL A 250 -27.37 16.07 23.32
CA VAL A 250 -27.29 16.51 21.92
C VAL A 250 -25.94 16.11 21.35
N TYR A 251 -24.83 16.44 22.04
CA TYR A 251 -23.48 16.05 21.62
C TYR A 251 -23.33 14.53 21.54
N ARG A 252 -23.86 13.77 22.51
CA ARG A 252 -23.85 12.30 22.46
C ARG A 252 -24.65 11.72 21.30
N LEU A 253 -25.83 12.27 21.00
CA LEU A 253 -26.59 11.87 19.81
C LEU A 253 -25.84 12.20 18.51
N ARG A 254 -25.21 13.37 18.46
CA ARG A 254 -24.38 13.83 17.34
C ARG A 254 -23.17 12.91 17.11
N ARG A 255 -22.46 12.51 18.18
CA ARG A 255 -21.38 11.50 18.14
C ARG A 255 -21.84 10.15 17.63
N LYS A 256 -23.04 9.70 18.01
CA LYS A 256 -23.61 8.47 17.46
C LYS A 256 -23.83 8.55 15.94
N ILE A 257 -24.26 9.69 15.41
CA ILE A 257 -24.43 9.87 13.95
C ILE A 257 -23.09 9.70 13.22
N PHE A 258 -22.01 10.31 13.73
CA PHE A 258 -20.66 10.15 13.18
C PHE A 258 -20.18 8.69 13.23
N ALA A 259 -20.43 7.99 14.35
CA ALA A 259 -20.09 6.58 14.50
C ALA A 259 -20.88 5.70 13.52
N ASP A 260 -22.19 5.92 13.39
CA ASP A 260 -23.07 5.19 12.46
C ASP A 260 -22.68 5.41 10.99
N ILE A 261 -22.08 6.55 10.63
CA ILE A 261 -21.50 6.81 9.30
C ILE A 261 -20.26 5.95 9.08
N ALA A 262 -19.27 6.04 9.99
CA ALA A 262 -18.03 5.30 9.88
C ALA A 262 -18.22 3.76 9.88
N PHE A 263 -19.16 3.24 10.67
CA PHE A 263 -19.45 1.80 10.71
C PHE A 263 -20.10 1.25 9.43
N LYS A 264 -20.81 2.11 8.67
CA LYS A 264 -21.48 1.75 7.41
C LYS A 264 -20.54 1.82 6.21
N TYR A 265 -19.65 2.82 6.18
CA TYR A 265 -18.72 3.07 5.08
C TYR A 265 -17.97 1.81 4.61
N LYS A 266 -17.94 1.62 3.29
CA LYS A 266 -17.13 0.58 2.62
C LYS A 266 -16.08 1.17 1.70
N TYR A 267 -14.99 0.43 1.53
CA TYR A 267 -13.93 0.83 0.62
C TYR A 267 -14.47 0.93 -0.82
N GLY A 268 -14.24 2.09 -1.45
CA GLY A 268 -14.69 2.39 -2.82
C GLY A 268 -15.99 3.19 -2.88
N GLU A 269 -16.68 3.39 -1.76
CA GLU A 269 -17.75 4.39 -1.64
C GLU A 269 -17.15 5.79 -1.41
N PRO A 270 -17.81 6.88 -1.86
CA PRO A 270 -17.42 8.24 -1.47
C PRO A 270 -17.67 8.46 0.02
N ILE A 271 -16.78 9.18 0.70
CA ILE A 271 -16.91 9.45 2.14
C ILE A 271 -18.13 10.36 2.38
N PRO A 272 -19.09 9.96 3.23
CA PRO A 272 -20.30 10.76 3.46
C PRO A 272 -19.97 12.16 4.01
N ARG A 273 -20.48 13.17 3.30
CA ARG A 273 -20.38 14.59 3.69
C ARG A 273 -21.26 14.87 4.91
N ILE A 274 -20.80 15.81 5.73
CA ILE A 274 -21.42 16.20 7.00
C ILE A 274 -21.90 17.64 6.91
N ASP A 275 -23.21 17.84 7.12
CA ASP A 275 -23.77 19.16 7.43
C ASP A 275 -23.39 19.52 8.87
N TYR A 276 -22.23 20.18 9.05
CA TYR A 276 -21.78 20.70 10.34
C TYR A 276 -22.67 21.85 10.81
N THR A 277 -22.98 21.89 12.11
CA THR A 277 -23.80 22.96 12.71
C THR A 277 -23.00 24.26 12.84
N GLU A 278 -23.69 25.39 13.01
CA GLU A 278 -23.04 26.68 13.27
C GLU A 278 -22.12 26.67 14.50
N GLU A 279 -22.46 25.89 15.53
CA GLU A 279 -21.65 25.72 16.74
C GLU A 279 -20.37 24.91 16.49
N GLU A 280 -20.48 23.83 15.71
CA GLU A 280 -19.35 23.02 15.27
C GLU A 280 -18.40 23.86 14.39
N ILE A 281 -18.93 24.59 13.40
CA ILE A 281 -18.16 25.49 12.54
C ILE A 281 -17.47 26.61 13.36
N LYS A 282 -18.15 27.19 14.35
CA LYS A 282 -17.58 28.20 15.26
C LYS A 282 -16.46 27.64 16.14
N THR A 283 -16.60 26.39 16.59
CA THR A 283 -15.58 25.68 17.38
C THR A 283 -14.32 25.46 16.54
N TRP A 284 -14.48 24.93 15.32
CA TRP A 284 -13.40 24.83 14.33
C TRP A 284 -12.74 26.18 14.04
N GLY A 285 -13.54 27.21 13.75
CA GLY A 285 -13.04 28.55 13.42
C GLY A 285 -12.19 29.19 14.52
N THR A 286 -12.49 28.86 15.79
CA THR A 286 -11.70 29.28 16.95
C THR A 286 -10.34 28.61 16.96
N VAL A 287 -10.30 27.27 16.80
CA VAL A 287 -9.05 26.48 16.77
C VAL A 287 -8.18 26.87 15.57
N PHE A 288 -8.78 26.93 14.38
CA PHE A 288 -8.13 27.34 13.14
C PHE A 288 -7.47 28.72 13.26
N THR A 289 -8.20 29.71 13.80
CA THR A 289 -7.70 31.09 13.93
C THR A 289 -6.51 31.20 14.87
N GLU A 290 -6.45 30.44 15.96
CA GLU A 290 -5.31 30.47 16.88
C GLU A 290 -4.10 29.71 16.35
N LEU A 291 -4.29 28.54 15.73
CA LEU A 291 -3.20 27.74 15.20
C LEU A 291 -2.54 28.39 13.97
N MET A 292 -3.32 28.98 13.06
CA MET A 292 -2.79 29.69 11.88
C MET A 292 -1.87 30.88 12.23
N LYS A 293 -2.01 31.47 13.42
CA LYS A 293 -1.07 32.50 13.93
C LYS A 293 0.27 31.92 14.35
N LEU A 294 0.32 30.65 14.74
CA LEU A 294 1.50 29.98 15.31
C LEU A 294 2.31 29.24 14.25
N TYR A 295 1.67 28.68 13.22
CA TYR A 295 2.36 27.88 12.20
C TYR A 295 3.59 28.54 11.57
N PRO A 296 3.58 29.83 11.14
CA PRO A 296 4.74 30.42 10.48
C PRO A 296 6.05 30.35 11.30
N SER A 297 5.95 30.46 12.62
CA SER A 297 7.08 30.42 13.55
C SER A 297 7.36 29.03 14.12
N HIS A 298 6.38 28.13 14.18
CA HIS A 298 6.52 26.83 14.86
C HIS A 298 6.61 25.62 13.90
N ALA A 299 5.80 25.60 12.84
CA ALA A 299 5.69 24.45 11.94
C ALA A 299 6.90 24.31 11.01
N CYS A 300 7.15 23.08 10.54
CA CYS A 300 8.15 22.79 9.52
C CYS A 300 7.78 23.36 8.14
N ARG A 301 8.77 23.49 7.26
CA ARG A 301 8.63 24.05 5.92
C ARG A 301 7.65 23.26 5.04
N GLU A 302 7.62 21.94 5.18
CA GLU A 302 6.78 21.04 4.39
C GLU A 302 5.29 21.24 4.74
N TYR A 303 4.98 21.40 6.03
CA TYR A 303 3.66 21.82 6.50
C TYR A 303 3.26 23.19 5.92
N LEU A 304 4.17 24.18 6.02
CA LEU A 304 3.93 25.55 5.56
C LEU A 304 3.75 25.67 4.04
N ARG A 305 4.32 24.74 3.25
CA ARG A 305 4.11 24.64 1.80
C ARG A 305 2.74 24.02 1.45
N ASN A 306 2.21 23.17 2.32
CA ASN A 306 1.03 22.36 2.02
C ASN A 306 -0.28 22.94 2.60
N ILE A 307 -0.25 23.64 3.75
CA ILE A 307 -1.45 24.27 4.32
C ILE A 307 -2.12 25.34 3.43
N PRO A 308 -1.42 26.11 2.56
CA PRO A 308 -2.07 27.02 1.61
C PRO A 308 -2.82 26.26 0.51
N GLN A 309 -2.29 25.13 0.05
CA GLN A 309 -2.95 24.29 -0.96
C GLN A 309 -4.25 23.67 -0.39
N LEU A 310 -4.25 23.23 0.86
CA LEU A 310 -5.47 22.75 1.54
C LEU A 310 -6.50 23.89 1.76
N THR A 311 -6.03 25.13 1.93
CA THR A 311 -6.89 26.34 1.99
C THR A 311 -7.55 26.61 0.64
N GLU A 312 -6.79 26.50 -0.45
CA GLU A 312 -7.25 26.75 -1.83
C GLU A 312 -8.17 25.65 -2.37
N PHE A 313 -7.75 24.39 -2.28
CA PHE A 313 -8.41 23.25 -2.95
C PHE A 313 -9.37 22.46 -2.07
N CYS A 314 -9.17 22.44 -0.74
CA CYS A 314 -9.98 21.63 0.19
C CYS A 314 -10.81 22.48 1.16
N GLY A 315 -10.90 23.79 0.93
CA GLY A 315 -11.78 24.68 1.69
C GLY A 315 -11.41 24.90 3.16
N TYR A 316 -10.13 24.75 3.55
CA TYR A 316 -9.66 25.04 4.90
C TYR A 316 -9.80 26.52 5.22
N ARG A 317 -10.88 26.90 5.92
CA ARG A 317 -11.17 28.29 6.30
C ARG A 317 -11.75 28.35 7.70
N LYS A 318 -11.68 29.51 8.34
CA LYS A 318 -12.28 29.73 9.68
C LYS A 318 -13.81 29.51 9.74
N ASP A 319 -14.48 29.56 8.59
CA ASP A 319 -15.94 29.52 8.44
C ASP A 319 -16.43 28.22 7.78
N ASN A 320 -15.55 27.23 7.58
CA ASN A 320 -15.87 25.98 6.91
C ASN A 320 -15.00 24.84 7.44
N VAL A 321 -15.62 23.78 7.95
CA VAL A 321 -14.94 22.52 8.25
C VAL A 321 -14.73 21.76 6.93
N PRO A 322 -13.49 21.41 6.55
CA PRO A 322 -13.22 20.59 5.37
C PRO A 322 -13.94 19.24 5.42
N GLN A 323 -14.47 18.79 4.28
CA GLN A 323 -15.07 17.46 4.16
C GLN A 323 -13.99 16.43 3.86
N LEU A 324 -14.06 15.25 4.49
CA LEU A 324 -13.03 14.22 4.32
C LEU A 324 -12.89 13.74 2.88
N GLU A 325 -13.96 13.76 2.08
CA GLU A 325 -13.90 13.38 0.66
C GLU A 325 -12.96 14.30 -0.14
N ASP A 326 -13.16 15.62 -0.05
CA ASP A 326 -12.34 16.61 -0.78
C ASP A 326 -10.85 16.51 -0.39
N VAL A 327 -10.58 16.22 0.89
CA VAL A 327 -9.22 16.03 1.40
C VAL A 327 -8.64 14.68 0.96
N SER A 328 -9.46 13.63 0.89
CA SER A 328 -9.07 12.29 0.42
C SER A 328 -8.68 12.33 -1.06
N GLU A 329 -9.47 13.00 -1.90
CA GLU A 329 -9.17 13.20 -3.32
C GLU A 329 -7.85 13.99 -3.50
N PHE A 330 -7.69 15.11 -2.79
CA PHE A 330 -6.45 15.90 -2.83
C PHE A 330 -5.21 15.10 -2.39
N LEU A 331 -5.29 14.36 -1.28
CA LEU A 331 -4.17 13.52 -0.82
C LEU A 331 -3.85 12.39 -1.81
N LYS A 332 -4.86 11.86 -2.50
CA LYS A 332 -4.71 10.80 -3.49
C LYS A 332 -3.93 11.30 -4.71
N GLU A 333 -4.21 12.52 -5.15
CA GLU A 333 -3.45 13.17 -6.22
C GLU A 333 -2.02 13.54 -5.81
N LYS A 334 -1.80 14.00 -4.56
CA LYS A 334 -0.47 14.45 -4.10
C LYS A 334 0.48 13.30 -3.77
N THR A 335 0.01 12.30 -3.02
CA THR A 335 0.86 11.24 -2.46
C THR A 335 0.22 9.85 -2.52
N GLY A 336 -0.96 9.70 -3.12
CA GLY A 336 -1.73 8.46 -3.10
C GLY A 336 -2.32 8.11 -1.73
N PHE A 337 -2.26 9.01 -0.74
CA PHE A 337 -2.96 8.83 0.52
C PHE A 337 -4.46 9.02 0.34
N GLN A 338 -5.26 8.22 1.05
CA GLN A 338 -6.71 8.31 1.05
C GLN A 338 -7.20 8.29 2.51
N LEU A 339 -8.32 8.96 2.76
CA LEU A 339 -8.94 8.95 4.08
C LEU A 339 -9.97 7.83 4.18
N ARG A 340 -10.21 7.39 5.42
CA ARG A 340 -11.30 6.50 5.78
C ARG A 340 -11.98 7.03 7.04
N PRO A 341 -13.30 7.28 7.05
CA PRO A 341 -14.00 7.66 8.27
C PRO A 341 -13.88 6.55 9.32
N VAL A 342 -13.54 6.93 10.55
CA VAL A 342 -13.48 6.01 11.70
C VAL A 342 -14.28 6.58 12.88
N ALA A 343 -14.96 5.70 13.62
CA ALA A 343 -15.85 6.14 14.70
C ALA A 343 -15.09 6.57 15.98
N GLY A 344 -13.85 6.12 16.15
CA GLY A 344 -13.01 6.34 17.34
C GLY A 344 -11.67 5.59 17.20
N TYR A 345 -10.96 5.37 18.30
CA TYR A 345 -9.64 4.71 18.27
C TYR A 345 -9.75 3.24 17.84
N LEU A 346 -8.95 2.85 16.84
CA LEU A 346 -8.71 1.44 16.51
C LEU A 346 -7.61 0.84 17.38
N THR A 347 -7.44 -0.48 17.29
CA THR A 347 -6.21 -1.12 17.78
C THR A 347 -5.00 -0.57 17.03
N SER A 348 -3.84 -0.44 17.69
CA SER A 348 -2.59 0.01 17.05
C SER A 348 -2.23 -0.83 15.83
N ARG A 349 -2.54 -2.14 15.87
CA ARG A 349 -2.37 -3.07 14.74
C ARG A 349 -3.22 -2.65 13.54
N ASP A 350 -4.49 -2.36 13.75
CA ASP A 350 -5.44 -2.03 12.67
C ASP A 350 -5.20 -0.65 12.08
N PHE A 351 -4.87 0.33 12.93
CA PHE A 351 -4.53 1.68 12.49
C PHE A 351 -3.24 1.67 11.64
N LEU A 352 -2.15 1.09 12.16
CA LEU A 352 -0.87 1.01 11.44
C LEU A 352 -1.00 0.17 10.16
N ALA A 353 -1.79 -0.91 10.17
CA ALA A 353 -2.03 -1.70 8.96
C ALA A 353 -2.69 -0.87 7.84
N GLY A 354 -3.54 0.11 8.18
CA GLY A 354 -4.10 1.07 7.22
C GLY A 354 -3.04 1.90 6.51
N LEU A 355 -2.05 2.41 7.27
CA LEU A 355 -0.96 3.23 6.71
C LEU A 355 -0.15 2.50 5.64
N ALA A 356 -0.04 1.17 5.72
CA ALA A 356 0.65 0.35 4.72
C ALA A 356 0.03 0.48 3.31
N PHE A 357 -1.28 0.73 3.24
CA PHE A 357 -2.05 0.97 2.02
C PHE A 357 -2.18 2.45 1.68
N ARG A 358 -1.47 3.33 2.38
CA ARG A 358 -1.68 4.79 2.38
C ARG A 358 -3.13 5.17 2.74
N VAL A 359 -3.77 4.42 3.63
CA VAL A 359 -5.10 4.75 4.16
C VAL A 359 -4.96 5.27 5.58
N PHE A 360 -5.34 6.53 5.79
CA PHE A 360 -5.38 7.15 7.11
C PHE A 360 -6.82 7.08 7.66
N HIS A 361 -6.98 6.50 8.84
CA HIS A 361 -8.26 6.42 9.54
C HIS A 361 -8.51 7.74 10.27
N CYS A 362 -9.56 8.46 9.89
CA CYS A 362 -9.80 9.85 10.26
C CYS A 362 -11.18 10.01 10.92
N THR A 363 -11.26 10.67 12.06
CA THR A 363 -12.56 10.99 12.67
C THR A 363 -13.28 12.13 11.94
N GLN A 364 -14.62 12.14 12.02
CA GLN A 364 -15.45 13.22 11.46
C GLN A 364 -16.09 14.13 12.52
N TYR A 365 -16.11 13.71 13.79
CA TYR A 365 -16.67 14.50 14.87
C TYR A 365 -15.72 15.62 15.28
N ILE A 366 -16.27 16.72 15.81
CA ILE A 366 -15.50 17.81 16.40
C ILE A 366 -15.57 17.76 17.93
N ARG A 367 -14.54 18.29 18.60
CA ARG A 367 -14.49 18.47 20.06
C ARG A 367 -15.68 19.31 20.59
N HIS A 368 -15.97 19.14 21.88
CA HIS A 368 -17.07 19.84 22.54
C HIS A 368 -16.80 21.35 22.67
N SER A 369 -17.80 22.19 22.36
CA SER A 369 -17.68 23.65 22.28
C SER A 369 -17.31 24.35 23.60
N SER A 370 -17.49 23.69 24.75
CA SER A 370 -17.13 24.23 26.07
C SER A 370 -15.63 24.37 26.30
N ASP A 371 -14.81 23.58 25.60
CA ASP A 371 -13.35 23.67 25.65
C ASP A 371 -12.77 23.48 24.24
N PRO A 372 -12.77 24.55 23.41
CA PRO A 372 -12.29 24.44 22.04
C PRO A 372 -10.77 24.27 21.98
N LEU A 373 -10.02 24.67 23.01
CA LEU A 373 -8.55 24.75 22.94
C LEU A 373 -7.85 23.45 23.37
N TYR A 374 -8.59 22.50 23.96
CA TYR A 374 -8.08 21.22 24.44
C TYR A 374 -9.07 20.08 24.13
N THR A 375 -8.54 18.90 23.82
CA THR A 375 -9.27 17.64 23.72
C THR A 375 -8.31 16.48 23.96
N PRO A 376 -8.70 15.45 24.73
CA PRO A 376 -7.96 14.18 24.79
C PRO A 376 -8.27 13.26 23.59
N GLU A 377 -9.32 13.56 22.83
CA GLU A 377 -9.74 12.81 21.64
C GLU A 377 -9.18 13.43 20.34
N PRO A 378 -8.80 12.61 19.34
CA PRO A 378 -8.41 13.07 18.01
C PRO A 378 -9.66 13.44 17.21
N ASP A 379 -10.19 14.63 17.46
CA ASP A 379 -11.31 15.19 16.72
C ASP A 379 -10.89 15.68 15.33
N CYS A 380 -11.84 16.04 14.47
CA CYS A 380 -11.54 16.49 13.11
C CYS A 380 -10.61 17.72 13.06
N CYS A 381 -10.53 18.54 14.12
CA CYS A 381 -9.51 19.59 14.22
C CYS A 381 -8.09 19.00 14.30
N HIS A 382 -7.88 17.96 15.11
CA HIS A 382 -6.62 17.24 15.18
C HIS A 382 -6.26 16.59 13.84
N GLU A 383 -7.21 15.86 13.26
CA GLU A 383 -6.98 15.13 12.01
C GLU A 383 -6.62 16.08 10.86
N LEU A 384 -7.48 17.07 10.61
CA LEU A 384 -7.36 17.97 9.45
C LEU A 384 -6.18 18.93 9.59
N LEU A 385 -5.97 19.53 10.76
CA LEU A 385 -4.92 20.54 10.96
C LEU A 385 -3.57 19.95 11.37
N GLY A 386 -3.56 18.75 11.96
CA GLY A 386 -2.34 18.05 12.35
C GLY A 386 -1.76 17.21 11.21
N HIS A 387 -2.50 16.19 10.75
CA HIS A 387 -1.96 15.14 9.87
C HIS A 387 -1.96 15.53 8.38
N MET A 388 -3.07 16.05 7.86
CA MET A 388 -3.28 16.19 6.41
C MET A 388 -2.21 17.03 5.68
N PRO A 389 -1.69 18.15 6.23
CA PRO A 389 -0.66 18.94 5.55
C PRO A 389 0.64 18.16 5.36
N LEU A 390 0.95 17.18 6.20
CA LEU A 390 2.14 16.33 6.08
C LEU A 390 1.88 15.06 5.29
N LEU A 391 0.67 14.47 5.35
CA LEU A 391 0.30 13.40 4.42
C LEU A 391 0.32 13.85 2.95
N ALA A 392 0.21 15.16 2.69
CA ALA A 392 0.41 15.77 1.38
C ALA A 392 1.89 15.96 0.98
N ASP A 393 2.87 15.67 1.85
CA ASP A 393 4.29 15.65 1.51
C ASP A 393 4.75 14.24 1.10
N PRO A 394 5.40 14.06 -0.07
CA PRO A 394 5.82 12.73 -0.54
C PRO A 394 6.79 11.98 0.37
N SER A 395 7.71 12.68 1.06
CA SER A 395 8.70 12.04 1.93
C SER A 395 8.05 11.61 3.26
N PHE A 396 7.18 12.44 3.82
CA PHE A 396 6.41 12.09 5.01
C PHE A 396 5.41 10.96 4.73
N ALA A 397 4.70 11.00 3.58
CA ALA A 397 3.81 9.92 3.16
C ALA A 397 4.54 8.57 3.03
N GLN A 398 5.76 8.55 2.47
CA GLN A 398 6.60 7.34 2.46
C GLN A 398 6.94 6.86 3.88
N PHE A 399 7.37 7.77 4.75
CA PHE A 399 7.68 7.49 6.15
C PHE A 399 6.49 6.86 6.90
N SER A 400 5.30 7.45 6.80
CA SER A 400 4.07 6.90 7.39
C SER A 400 3.71 5.53 6.82
N GLN A 401 3.88 5.32 5.50
CA GLN A 401 3.63 4.02 4.88
C GLN A 401 4.60 2.93 5.37
N GLU A 402 5.86 3.28 5.63
CA GLU A 402 6.86 2.32 6.12
C GLU A 402 6.60 1.86 7.56
N LEU A 403 6.13 2.75 8.43
CA LEU A 403 5.58 2.38 9.75
C LEU A 403 4.44 1.35 9.60
N GLY A 404 3.55 1.55 8.62
CA GLY A 404 2.49 0.61 8.32
C GLY A 404 3.00 -0.74 7.80
N LEU A 405 3.90 -0.75 6.82
CA LEU A 405 4.50 -1.97 6.26
C LEU A 405 5.34 -2.75 7.28
N ALA A 406 5.92 -2.07 8.27
CA ALA A 406 6.60 -2.70 9.40
C ALA A 406 5.61 -3.43 10.33
N SER A 407 4.37 -2.95 10.46
CA SER A 407 3.36 -3.58 11.33
C SER A 407 2.75 -4.88 10.79
N LEU A 408 2.77 -5.08 9.47
CA LEU A 408 2.10 -6.21 8.82
C LEU A 408 2.76 -7.55 9.21
N GLY A 409 1.97 -8.42 9.85
CA GLY A 409 2.41 -9.72 10.38
C GLY A 409 3.39 -9.65 11.55
N ALA A 410 3.64 -8.46 12.13
CA ALA A 410 4.48 -8.31 13.31
C ALA A 410 3.78 -8.81 14.59
N SER A 411 4.54 -9.24 15.59
CA SER A 411 4.01 -9.62 16.92
C SER A 411 3.40 -8.41 17.66
N ASP A 412 2.55 -8.64 18.67
CA ASP A 412 1.94 -7.53 19.43
C ASP A 412 2.98 -6.66 20.16
N GLU A 413 4.07 -7.25 20.65
CA GLU A 413 5.20 -6.51 21.24
C GLU A 413 5.87 -5.58 20.20
N ALA A 414 6.03 -6.05 18.96
CA ALA A 414 6.60 -5.25 17.88
C ALA A 414 5.63 -4.16 17.40
N VAL A 415 4.32 -4.45 17.34
CA VAL A 415 3.29 -3.45 17.04
C VAL A 415 3.23 -2.37 18.12
N GLN A 416 3.35 -2.72 19.41
CA GLN A 416 3.37 -1.73 20.48
C GLN A 416 4.59 -0.81 20.37
N LYS A 417 5.76 -1.36 20.07
CA LYS A 417 6.98 -0.59 19.81
C LYS A 417 6.83 0.33 18.60
N LEU A 418 6.20 -0.13 17.51
CA LEU A 418 5.88 0.69 16.35
C LEU A 418 4.87 1.80 16.68
N ALA A 419 3.90 1.54 17.56
CA ALA A 419 2.95 2.55 18.04
C ALA A 419 3.65 3.65 18.85
N THR A 420 4.59 3.29 19.74
CA THR A 420 5.45 4.27 20.43
C THR A 420 6.32 5.07 19.46
N LEU A 421 6.83 4.45 18.39
CA LEU A 421 7.61 5.16 17.36
C LEU A 421 6.74 6.11 16.55
N TYR A 422 5.54 5.69 16.16
CA TYR A 422 4.54 6.54 15.52
C TYR A 422 4.18 7.73 16.42
N PHE A 423 3.93 7.51 17.72
CA PHE A 423 3.62 8.56 18.68
C PHE A 423 4.75 9.61 18.78
N PHE A 424 6.00 9.18 18.97
CA PHE A 424 7.14 10.11 19.06
C PHE A 424 7.67 10.65 17.72
N THR A 425 6.96 10.38 16.62
CA THR A 425 7.25 10.97 15.30
C THR A 425 6.01 11.63 14.72
N VAL A 426 5.06 10.86 14.19
CA VAL A 426 3.84 11.37 13.55
C VAL A 426 3.00 12.24 14.50
N GLU A 427 2.91 11.91 15.79
CA GLU A 427 2.10 12.71 16.74
C GLU A 427 2.88 13.85 17.45
N PHE A 428 4.09 13.59 17.94
CA PHE A 428 4.86 14.52 18.77
C PHE A 428 6.30 14.78 18.27
N GLY A 429 6.56 14.52 16.98
CA GLY A 429 7.87 14.69 16.36
C GLY A 429 8.27 16.14 16.09
N LEU A 430 9.56 16.40 16.26
CA LEU A 430 10.23 17.65 15.91
C LEU A 430 11.23 17.41 14.78
N CYS A 431 11.52 18.43 13.98
CA CYS A 431 12.63 18.41 13.04
C CYS A 431 13.49 19.65 13.21
N LYS A 432 14.73 19.58 12.73
CA LYS A 432 15.63 20.73 12.73
C LYS A 432 15.83 21.22 11.31
N GLN A 433 15.53 22.49 11.08
CA GLN A 433 15.60 23.12 9.76
C GLN A 433 16.34 24.44 9.89
N ASP A 434 17.39 24.63 9.08
CA ASP A 434 18.24 25.83 9.10
C ASP A 434 18.79 26.18 10.50
N GLY A 435 19.11 25.14 11.28
CA GLY A 435 19.58 25.23 12.67
C GLY A 435 18.49 25.44 13.73
N LEU A 436 17.25 25.73 13.33
CA LEU A 436 16.11 25.98 14.21
C LEU A 436 15.28 24.71 14.43
N MET A 437 14.73 24.54 15.63
CA MET A 437 13.75 23.49 15.90
C MET A 437 12.37 23.87 15.37
N ARG A 438 11.74 22.95 14.63
CA ARG A 438 10.42 23.07 14.02
C ARG A 438 9.57 21.85 14.38
N VAL A 439 8.26 22.01 14.29
CA VAL A 439 7.28 21.00 14.65
C VAL A 439 6.71 20.33 13.41
N TYR A 440 6.58 19.01 13.45
CA TYR A 440 5.82 18.23 12.47
C TYR A 440 4.81 17.26 13.12
N GLY A 441 4.90 16.97 14.42
CA GLY A 441 3.93 16.11 15.09
C GLY A 441 2.50 16.68 15.05
N ALA A 442 1.53 15.87 14.63
CA ALA A 442 0.13 16.27 14.48
C ALA A 442 -0.53 16.67 15.81
N GLY A 443 -0.28 15.93 16.89
CA GLY A 443 -0.70 16.28 18.26
C GLY A 443 -0.19 17.67 18.68
N LEU A 444 1.05 18.02 18.30
CA LEU A 444 1.58 19.37 18.52
C LEU A 444 0.92 20.41 17.60
N LEU A 445 0.81 20.14 16.30
CA LEU A 445 0.24 21.06 15.31
C LEU A 445 -1.27 21.33 15.51
N SER A 446 -1.95 20.54 16.34
CA SER A 446 -3.35 20.69 16.72
C SER A 446 -3.59 21.18 18.16
N SER A 447 -2.53 21.28 18.97
CA SER A 447 -2.58 21.66 20.40
C SER A 447 -1.92 23.02 20.63
N ILE A 448 -2.71 24.08 20.80
CA ILE A 448 -2.21 25.47 20.97
C ILE A 448 -1.28 25.60 22.19
N GLY A 449 -1.56 24.87 23.27
CA GLY A 449 -0.75 24.88 24.49
C GLY A 449 0.57 24.13 24.31
N GLU A 450 0.52 22.92 23.75
CA GLU A 450 1.70 22.07 23.62
C GLU A 450 2.62 22.52 22.48
N LEU A 451 2.08 23.07 21.38
CA LEU A 451 2.84 23.69 20.29
C LEU A 451 3.80 24.77 20.81
N LYS A 452 3.28 25.65 21.69
CA LYS A 452 4.07 26.71 22.35
C LYS A 452 5.07 26.12 23.32
N HIS A 453 4.69 25.11 24.11
CA HIS A 453 5.55 24.48 25.10
C HIS A 453 6.73 23.72 24.48
N ALA A 454 6.47 22.92 23.44
CA ALA A 454 7.39 21.98 22.82
C ALA A 454 8.66 22.64 22.26
N LEU A 455 8.61 23.92 21.84
CA LEU A 455 9.79 24.65 21.37
C LEU A 455 10.52 25.46 22.46
N THR A 456 10.00 25.56 23.69
CA THR A 456 10.69 26.30 24.79
C THR A 456 11.91 25.55 25.33
N ASP A 457 12.84 26.26 25.98
CA ASP A 457 14.00 25.64 26.66
C ASP A 457 13.62 24.73 27.84
N LYS A 458 12.35 24.77 28.29
CA LYS A 458 11.83 23.91 29.36
C LYS A 458 11.54 22.48 28.87
N SER A 459 11.32 22.28 27.58
CA SER A 459 11.05 20.95 27.01
C SER A 459 12.35 20.23 26.65
N ARG A 460 12.50 18.99 27.11
CA ARG A 460 13.67 18.15 26.79
C ARG A 460 13.55 17.63 25.37
N LYS A 461 14.59 17.85 24.55
CA LYS A 461 14.65 17.45 23.14
C LYS A 461 15.87 16.56 22.91
N ILE A 462 15.70 15.40 22.29
CA ILE A 462 16.80 14.46 22.01
C ILE A 462 16.71 13.90 20.59
N PRO A 463 17.83 13.45 19.98
CA PRO A 463 17.80 12.79 18.68
C PRO A 463 16.89 11.56 18.67
N PHE A 464 16.14 11.37 17.58
CA PHE A 464 15.26 10.23 17.37
C PHE A 464 16.06 8.94 17.09
N GLU A 465 16.06 8.00 18.04
CA GLU A 465 16.76 6.72 17.93
C GLU A 465 15.77 5.58 18.15
N PRO A 466 15.29 4.87 17.11
CA PRO A 466 14.16 3.95 17.24
C PRO A 466 14.27 2.90 18.35
N VAL A 467 15.46 2.33 18.57
CA VAL A 467 15.72 1.32 19.61
C VAL A 467 15.55 1.89 21.04
N ARG A 468 15.78 3.19 21.21
CA ARG A 468 15.58 3.93 22.46
C ARG A 468 14.17 4.49 22.57
N THR A 469 13.69 5.14 21.51
CA THR A 469 12.37 5.77 21.43
C THR A 469 11.25 4.77 21.61
N SER A 470 11.35 3.56 21.04
CA SER A 470 10.35 2.48 21.22
C SER A 470 10.20 1.92 22.64
N LYS A 471 10.93 2.47 23.62
CA LYS A 471 10.84 2.14 25.06
C LYS A 471 10.38 3.33 25.91
N GLN A 472 10.12 4.49 25.30
CA GLN A 472 9.69 5.69 26.00
C GLN A 472 8.19 5.60 26.32
N GLU A 473 7.84 5.93 27.56
CA GLU A 473 6.45 6.07 28.00
C GLU A 473 5.78 7.26 27.29
N CYS A 474 4.57 7.04 26.75
CA CYS A 474 3.77 8.02 26.02
C CYS A 474 2.78 8.68 26.99
N LEU A 475 2.84 10.00 27.16
CA LEU A 475 1.93 10.71 28.06
C LEU A 475 0.71 11.19 27.27
N ILE A 476 -0.48 10.68 27.59
CA ILE A 476 -1.71 10.95 26.81
C ILE A 476 -2.58 12.07 27.39
N THR A 477 -2.38 12.45 28.66
CA THR A 477 -3.19 13.47 29.37
C THR A 477 -2.40 14.70 29.81
N THR A 478 -1.10 14.74 29.52
CA THR A 478 -0.18 15.83 29.87
C THR A 478 0.81 16.06 28.73
N PHE A 479 1.45 17.22 28.70
CA PHE A 479 2.53 17.49 27.75
C PHE A 479 3.67 16.46 27.89
N GLN A 480 4.38 16.18 26.79
CA GLN A 480 5.48 15.20 26.83
C GLN A 480 6.68 15.69 27.64
N ASP A 481 7.22 14.80 28.49
CA ASP A 481 8.51 14.98 29.21
C ASP A 481 9.74 14.97 28.28
N VAL A 482 9.57 14.51 27.04
CA VAL A 482 10.62 14.46 26.03
C VAL A 482 10.05 14.43 24.63
N TYR A 483 10.67 15.21 23.75
CA TYR A 483 10.38 15.24 22.32
C TYR A 483 11.59 14.69 21.56
N PHE A 484 11.34 13.99 20.47
CA PHE A 484 12.39 13.42 19.62
C PHE A 484 12.50 14.22 18.33
N TYR A 485 13.72 14.43 17.85
CA TYR A 485 13.97 15.16 16.62
C TYR A 485 14.87 14.45 15.62
N THR A 486 14.67 14.74 14.34
CA THR A 486 15.59 14.42 13.23
C THR A 486 16.02 15.69 12.50
N GLU A 487 17.13 15.61 11.76
CA GLU A 487 17.59 16.68 10.88
C GLU A 487 16.80 16.66 9.55
N SER A 488 16.14 15.54 9.19
CA SER A 488 15.22 15.44 8.04
C SER A 488 14.20 14.31 8.17
N PHE A 489 13.18 14.31 7.29
CA PHE A 489 12.27 13.17 7.13
C PHE A 489 12.95 11.96 6.48
N GLU A 490 13.93 12.17 5.61
CA GLU A 490 14.71 11.09 5.00
C GLU A 490 15.49 10.31 6.06
N GLU A 491 16.09 11.02 7.02
CA GLU A 491 16.75 10.41 8.18
C GLU A 491 15.76 9.62 9.06
N ALA A 492 14.57 10.17 9.33
CA ALA A 492 13.53 9.47 10.09
C ALA A 492 13.12 8.16 9.40
N LYS A 493 12.94 8.22 8.08
CA LYS A 493 12.62 7.10 7.19
C LYS A 493 13.71 6.03 7.22
N ASP A 494 14.96 6.38 6.97
CA ASP A 494 16.05 5.40 6.95
C ASP A 494 16.31 4.77 8.34
N ARG A 495 16.21 5.55 9.43
CA ARG A 495 16.24 5.00 10.80
C ARG A 495 15.08 4.02 11.04
N MET A 496 13.87 4.33 10.53
CA MET A 496 12.71 3.42 10.61
C MET A 496 12.86 2.16 9.75
N ARG A 497 13.42 2.24 8.54
CA ARG A 497 13.74 1.07 7.70
C ARG A 497 14.69 0.12 8.41
N GLN A 498 15.78 0.66 8.95
CA GLN A 498 16.76 -0.10 9.73
C GLN A 498 16.11 -0.77 10.95
N TYR A 499 15.21 -0.07 11.64
CA TYR A 499 14.44 -0.65 12.74
C TYR A 499 13.48 -1.75 12.27
N ALA A 500 12.75 -1.54 11.17
CA ALA A 500 11.82 -2.52 10.60
C ALA A 500 12.52 -3.83 10.20
N CYS A 501 13.79 -3.77 9.75
CA CYS A 501 14.62 -4.96 9.51
C CYS A 501 14.93 -5.77 10.79
N THR A 502 14.77 -5.20 11.98
CA THR A 502 14.92 -5.94 13.26
C THR A 502 13.66 -6.68 13.70
N ILE A 503 12.51 -6.40 13.07
CA ILE A 503 11.23 -7.03 13.40
C ILE A 503 11.21 -8.45 12.84
N LYS A 504 11.15 -9.43 13.74
CA LYS A 504 11.09 -10.86 13.36
C LYS A 504 9.74 -11.19 12.74
N ARG A 505 9.76 -11.61 11.47
CA ARG A 505 8.66 -12.24 10.73
C ARG A 505 9.23 -13.19 9.66
N PRO A 506 8.54 -14.29 9.31
CA PRO A 506 9.07 -15.30 8.38
C PRO A 506 9.07 -14.90 6.90
N PHE A 507 8.76 -13.63 6.57
CA PHE A 507 8.64 -13.12 5.21
C PHE A 507 8.89 -11.61 5.18
N ALA A 508 9.29 -11.08 4.01
CA ALA A 508 9.22 -9.64 3.75
C ALA A 508 7.86 -9.27 3.13
N VAL A 509 7.48 -7.99 3.20
CA VAL A 509 6.30 -7.45 2.54
C VAL A 509 6.68 -6.31 1.59
N ARG A 510 5.97 -6.20 0.48
CA ARG A 510 6.07 -5.08 -0.49
C ARG A 510 4.67 -4.57 -0.78
N TYR A 511 4.49 -3.26 -0.85
CA TYR A 511 3.24 -2.69 -1.37
C TYR A 511 3.32 -2.60 -2.90
N ASN A 512 2.27 -3.05 -3.58
CA ASN A 512 2.08 -2.86 -5.00
C ASN A 512 1.03 -1.76 -5.22
N PRO A 513 1.41 -0.56 -5.71
CA PRO A 513 0.48 0.56 -5.85
C PRO A 513 -0.52 0.39 -6.99
N TYR A 514 -0.20 -0.43 -8.01
CA TYR A 514 -1.08 -0.64 -9.17
C TYR A 514 -2.29 -1.50 -8.83
N THR A 515 -2.07 -2.57 -8.05
CA THR A 515 -3.13 -3.48 -7.57
C THR A 515 -3.67 -3.09 -6.20
N GLN A 516 -3.04 -2.14 -5.52
CA GLN A 516 -3.31 -1.73 -4.14
C GLN A 516 -3.30 -2.93 -3.16
N THR A 517 -2.34 -3.83 -3.36
CA THR A 517 -2.14 -5.04 -2.57
C THR A 517 -0.81 -5.04 -1.84
N VAL A 518 -0.74 -5.80 -0.75
CA VAL A 518 0.53 -6.16 -0.11
C VAL A 518 0.94 -7.53 -0.63
N ASP A 519 2.12 -7.58 -1.25
CA ASP A 519 2.80 -8.79 -1.69
C ASP A 519 3.63 -9.37 -0.55
N VAL A 520 3.47 -10.67 -0.30
CA VAL A 520 4.24 -11.42 0.69
C VAL A 520 5.39 -12.12 -0.02
N LEU A 521 6.61 -11.75 0.34
CA LEU A 521 7.85 -12.27 -0.21
C LEU A 521 8.39 -13.35 0.74
N ASN A 522 7.84 -14.55 0.62
CA ASN A 522 8.19 -15.72 1.44
C ASN A 522 8.94 -16.83 0.66
N ASN A 523 9.11 -16.69 -0.66
CA ASN A 523 9.77 -17.68 -1.51
C ASN A 523 10.43 -17.03 -2.74
N THR A 524 11.35 -17.75 -3.38
CA THR A 524 12.15 -17.29 -4.52
C THR A 524 11.31 -16.83 -5.72
N ARG A 525 10.14 -17.44 -5.98
CA ARG A 525 9.26 -17.04 -7.10
C ARG A 525 8.63 -15.68 -6.86
N CYS A 526 8.12 -15.43 -5.65
CA CYS A 526 7.55 -14.13 -5.29
C CYS A 526 8.62 -13.01 -5.34
N ILE A 527 9.85 -13.31 -4.90
CA ILE A 527 10.99 -12.38 -4.99
C ILE A 527 11.38 -12.13 -6.46
N ALA A 528 11.50 -13.17 -7.29
CA ALA A 528 11.85 -13.04 -8.71
C ALA A 528 10.83 -12.21 -9.50
N ASN A 529 9.52 -12.38 -9.23
CA ASN A 529 8.47 -11.55 -9.82
C ASN A 529 8.66 -10.06 -9.44
N ALA A 530 8.83 -9.76 -8.15
CA ALA A 530 9.02 -8.39 -7.67
C ALA A 530 10.28 -7.73 -8.26
N VAL A 531 11.38 -8.48 -8.42
CA VAL A 531 12.60 -7.99 -9.09
C VAL A 531 12.39 -7.78 -10.60
N SER A 532 11.59 -8.63 -11.26
CA SER A 532 11.26 -8.47 -12.67
C SER A 532 10.44 -7.20 -12.93
N GLU A 533 9.54 -6.82 -12.01
CA GLU A 533 8.81 -5.54 -12.07
C GLU A 533 9.76 -4.35 -11.89
N LEU A 534 10.58 -4.35 -10.84
CA LEU A 534 11.56 -3.28 -10.55
C LEU A 534 12.58 -3.09 -11.69
N ARG A 535 12.88 -4.16 -12.45
CA ARG A 535 13.73 -4.07 -13.65
C ARG A 535 13.08 -3.22 -14.74
N GLY A 536 11.75 -3.19 -14.85
CA GLY A 536 11.03 -2.31 -15.76
C GLY A 536 11.30 -0.83 -15.45
N ASP A 537 11.12 -0.45 -14.19
CA ASP A 537 11.37 0.92 -13.71
C ASP A 537 12.85 1.33 -13.91
N LEU A 538 13.79 0.43 -13.57
CA LEU A 538 15.22 0.66 -13.78
C LEU A 538 15.59 0.81 -15.27
N CYS A 539 14.93 0.10 -16.18
CA CYS A 539 15.10 0.28 -17.62
C CYS A 539 14.66 1.67 -18.08
N ILE A 540 13.56 2.20 -17.55
CA ILE A 540 13.06 3.56 -17.86
C ILE A 540 14.06 4.62 -17.40
N VAL A 541 14.53 4.54 -16.14
CA VAL A 541 15.54 5.47 -15.61
C VAL A 541 16.84 5.38 -16.39
N SER A 542 17.28 4.16 -16.74
CA SER A 542 18.47 3.94 -17.55
C SER A 542 18.36 4.51 -18.96
N ASP A 543 17.17 4.53 -19.56
CA ASP A 543 16.93 5.15 -20.87
C ASP A 543 16.92 6.67 -20.80
N ALA A 544 16.28 7.24 -19.78
CA ALA A 544 16.29 8.69 -19.54
C ALA A 544 17.72 9.21 -19.36
N LEU A 545 18.54 8.52 -18.56
CA LEU A 545 19.96 8.87 -18.37
C LEU A 545 20.77 8.81 -19.67
N ARG A 546 20.56 7.79 -20.51
CA ARG A 546 21.23 7.72 -21.83
C ARG A 546 20.85 8.88 -22.75
N ARG A 547 19.58 9.30 -22.75
CA ARG A 547 19.12 10.44 -23.57
C ARG A 547 19.73 11.75 -23.10
N LEU A 548 19.80 11.98 -21.79
CA LEU A 548 20.44 13.18 -21.23
C LEU A 548 21.94 13.22 -21.58
N GLN A 549 22.65 12.10 -21.42
CA GLN A 549 24.06 12.00 -21.83
C GLN A 549 24.27 12.24 -23.33
N GLN A 550 23.33 11.82 -24.18
CA GLN A 550 23.43 12.07 -25.61
C GLN A 550 23.17 13.56 -25.95
N ILE A 551 22.23 14.22 -25.26
CA ILE A 551 22.02 15.67 -25.41
C ILE A 551 23.26 16.45 -24.94
N GLU A 552 23.86 16.08 -23.80
CA GLU A 552 25.10 16.70 -23.30
C GLU A 552 26.26 16.58 -24.33
N ILE A 553 26.39 15.44 -25.01
CA ILE A 553 27.38 15.25 -26.09
C ILE A 553 27.03 16.09 -27.33
N GLU A 554 25.77 16.12 -27.75
CA GLU A 554 25.33 16.91 -28.91
C GLU A 554 25.51 18.43 -28.67
N GLU A 555 25.28 18.92 -27.44
CA GLU A 555 25.56 20.30 -27.03
C GLU A 555 27.08 20.61 -26.97
N GLU A 556 27.92 19.68 -26.51
CA GLU A 556 29.39 19.84 -26.55
C GLU A 556 29.93 19.86 -27.99
N GLU A 557 29.41 19.00 -28.89
CA GLU A 557 29.81 18.97 -30.31
C GLU A 557 29.40 20.27 -31.06
N GLU A 558 28.22 20.85 -30.79
CA GLU A 558 27.84 22.16 -31.35
C GLU A 558 28.75 23.29 -30.82
N LEU A 559 29.07 23.30 -29.52
CA LEU A 559 29.97 24.30 -28.91
C LEU A 559 31.41 24.22 -29.41
N GLU A 560 31.92 23.02 -29.74
CA GLU A 560 33.21 22.88 -30.41
C GLU A 560 33.14 23.36 -31.87
N ALA A 561 32.08 23.03 -32.61
CA ALA A 561 31.89 23.47 -33.99
C ALA A 561 31.81 25.01 -34.12
N GLU A 562 31.14 25.70 -33.19
CA GLU A 562 31.11 27.16 -33.15
C GLU A 562 32.51 27.76 -32.88
N ARG A 563 33.30 27.17 -31.97
CA ARG A 563 34.68 27.62 -31.69
C ARG A 563 35.64 27.39 -32.87
N GLU A 564 35.46 26.31 -33.63
CA GLU A 564 36.20 26.08 -34.88
C GLU A 564 35.78 27.04 -36.00
N ALA A 565 34.53 27.53 -35.99
CA ALA A 565 34.05 28.53 -36.94
C ALA A 565 34.59 29.94 -36.65
N GLU A 566 34.76 30.31 -35.37
CA GLU A 566 35.31 31.62 -34.98
C GLU A 566 36.85 31.75 -35.10
N THR A 567 37.58 30.64 -35.24
CA THR A 567 39.05 30.69 -35.32
C THR A 567 39.55 31.13 -36.71
N PRO A 568 40.33 32.24 -36.83
CA PRO A 568 40.74 32.75 -38.14
C PRO A 568 41.69 31.79 -38.87
N ARG A 569 41.23 31.20 -39.98
CA ARG A 569 42.07 30.36 -40.84
C ARG A 569 43.22 31.18 -41.44
N THR A 570 44.44 30.91 -40.97
CA THR A 570 45.66 31.50 -41.55
C THR A 570 45.81 31.05 -43.01
N PRO A 571 46.12 31.96 -43.96
CA PRO A 571 46.22 31.58 -45.38
C PRO A 571 47.35 30.59 -45.61
N ARG A 572 47.03 29.40 -46.15
CA ARG A 572 48.04 28.45 -46.64
C ARG A 572 48.89 29.14 -47.72
N GLN A 573 50.18 29.30 -47.47
CA GLN A 573 51.12 29.70 -48.53
C GLN A 573 51.15 28.63 -49.61
N ILE A 574 50.65 28.99 -50.80
CA ILE A 574 50.81 28.21 -52.01
C ILE A 574 52.29 28.32 -52.41
N LYS A 575 53.06 27.24 -52.22
CA LYS A 575 54.38 27.12 -52.83
C LYS A 575 54.20 26.83 -54.31
N SER A 576 54.54 27.81 -55.14
CA SER A 576 54.69 27.65 -56.58
C SER A 576 56.16 27.86 -56.95
N ASN A 577 56.75 26.80 -57.53
CA ASN A 577 58.13 26.65 -58.03
C ASN A 577 59.26 26.94 -57.04
#